data_AF-A0A6J4P2X3-F1
#
_entry.id   AF-A0A6J4P2X3-F1
#
_cell.length_a   1.000
_cell.length_b   1.000
_cell.length_c   1.000
_cell.angle_alpha   90.00
_cell.angle_beta   90.00
_cell.angle_gamma   90.00
#
_symmetry.space_group_name_H-M   'P 1'
#
loop_
_entity.id
_entity.type
_entity.pdbx_description
1 polymer ?
#
loop_
_entity_poly.entity_id
_entity_poly.type
_entity_poly.pdbx_seq_one_letter_code
_entity_poly.pdbx_strand_id
1 'polypeptide(L)'
;MRARTDPDGEVVPARLSDQAVYDIVKRRHREAGVKKLSPHDFRKSFVGDLLEAVGDLSVAQQLAGHADDPGTTARYNRRGERAKRKATGHLCVP
;
A
#
# COMPACT_ATOMS: atom_id res chain seq x y z
N MET A 1 5.47 19.08 12.86
CA MET A 1 4.02 19.28 12.66
C MET A 1 3.68 20.69 13.11
N ARG A 2 3.33 21.59 12.20
CA ARG A 2 2.80 22.92 12.54
C ARG A 2 1.28 22.85 12.46
N ALA A 3 0.59 23.22 13.53
CA ALA A 3 -0.86 23.37 13.51
C ALA A 3 -1.23 24.53 12.57
N ARG A 4 -2.36 24.45 11.88
CA ARG A 4 -2.91 25.64 11.23
C ARG A 4 -3.52 26.50 12.32
N THR A 5 -3.09 27.74 12.37
CA THR A 5 -3.66 28.78 13.21
C THR A 5 -4.39 29.78 12.33
N ASP A 6 -5.51 30.31 12.82
CA ASP A 6 -6.17 31.45 12.21
C ASP A 6 -5.37 32.76 12.48
N PRO A 7 -5.80 33.91 11.94
CA PRO A 7 -5.14 35.19 12.18
C PRO A 7 -5.06 35.60 13.65
N ASP A 8 -5.96 35.10 14.50
CA ASP A 8 -6.06 35.38 15.93
C ASP A 8 -5.20 34.43 16.78
N GLY A 9 -4.57 33.44 16.14
CA GLY A 9 -3.67 32.49 16.78
C GLY A 9 -4.36 31.26 17.35
N GLU A 10 -5.65 31.05 17.04
CA GLU A 10 -6.39 29.87 17.47
C GLU A 10 -6.13 28.68 16.53
N VAL A 11 -5.95 27.50 17.12
CA VAL A 11 -5.74 26.26 16.36
C VAL A 11 -7.05 25.86 15.71
N VAL A 12 -7.10 25.97 14.38
CA VAL A 12 -8.28 25.57 13.62
C VAL A 12 -8.25 24.09 13.24
N PRO A 13 -9.40 23.39 13.25
CA PRO A 13 -9.49 22.01 12.77
C PRO A 13 -9.03 21.91 11.31
N ALA A 14 -7.97 21.15 11.07
CA ALA A 14 -7.43 20.94 9.73
C ALA A 14 -7.27 19.46 9.42
N ARG A 15 -7.51 19.09 8.15
CA ARG A 15 -7.13 17.76 7.65
C ARG A 15 -5.62 17.57 7.81
N LEU A 16 -5.19 16.34 8.08
CA LEU A 16 -3.79 15.97 8.01
C LEU A 16 -3.26 16.27 6.62
N SER A 17 -2.11 16.95 6.55
CA SER A 17 -1.37 17.09 5.31
C SER A 17 -0.61 15.82 4.98
N ASP A 18 -0.30 15.62 3.71
CA ASP A 18 0.54 14.49 3.27
C ASP A 18 1.87 14.49 4.02
N GLN A 19 2.50 15.66 4.16
CA GLN A 19 3.75 15.80 4.91
C GLN A 19 3.61 15.35 6.37
N ALA A 20 2.49 15.63 7.03
CA ALA A 20 2.25 15.16 8.39
C ALA A 20 2.19 13.63 8.45
N VAL A 21 1.58 12.98 7.45
CA VAL A 21 1.57 11.50 7.35
C VAL A 21 2.99 10.97 7.16
N TYR A 22 3.80 11.59 6.28
CA TYR A 22 5.20 11.22 6.11
C TYR A 22 6.01 11.36 7.41
N ASP A 23 5.83 12.44 8.16
CA ASP A 23 6.51 12.68 9.43
C ASP A 23 6.11 11.64 10.49
N ILE A 24 4.82 11.29 10.56
CA ILE A 24 4.31 10.25 11.46
C ILE A 24 4.99 8.91 11.13
N VAL A 25 4.99 8.51 9.86
CA VAL A 25 5.60 7.25 9.42
C VAL A 25 7.12 7.26 9.69
N LYS A 26 7.79 8.39 9.44
CA LYS A 26 9.21 8.59 9.75
C LYS A 26 9.53 8.36 11.22
N ARG A 27 8.68 8.90 12.10
CA ARG A 27 8.82 8.69 13.55
C ARG A 27 8.60 7.21 13.92
N ARG A 28 7.51 6.62 13.44
CA ARG A 28 7.14 5.23 13.78
C ARG A 28 8.17 4.21 13.34
N HIS A 29 8.76 4.35 12.14
CA HIS A 29 9.77 3.40 11.71
C HIS A 29 11.04 3.46 12.57
N ARG A 30 11.37 4.63 13.13
CA ARG A 30 12.53 4.80 14.04
C ARG A 30 12.24 4.17 15.39
N GLU A 31 11.06 4.43 15.95
CA GLU A 31 10.62 3.85 17.23
C GLU A 31 10.58 2.32 17.16
N ALA A 32 10.12 1.76 16.04
CA ALA A 32 10.09 0.32 15.82
C ALA A 32 11.45 -0.31 15.48
N GLY A 33 12.51 0.50 15.31
CA GLY A 33 13.85 -0.01 14.95
C GLY A 33 13.92 -0.69 13.57
N VAL A 34 12.99 -0.38 12.66
CA VAL A 34 12.93 -0.97 11.32
C VAL A 34 13.56 -0.08 10.27
N LYS A 35 13.84 -0.66 9.09
CA LYS A 35 14.34 0.09 7.93
C LYS A 35 13.42 1.27 7.60
N LYS A 36 14.00 2.32 7.02
CA LYS A 36 13.26 3.49 6.56
C LYS A 36 12.14 3.06 5.62
N LEU A 37 10.94 3.55 5.88
CA LEU A 37 9.75 3.30 5.09
C LEU A 37 8.92 4.57 4.95
N SER A 38 8.08 4.59 3.92
CA SER A 38 7.18 5.68 3.55
C SER A 38 5.72 5.21 3.54
N PRO A 39 4.74 6.13 3.56
CA PRO A 39 3.32 5.78 3.41
C PRO A 39 3.06 4.88 2.17
N HIS A 40 3.80 5.12 1.09
CA HIS A 40 3.67 4.35 -0.14
C HIS A 40 4.09 2.88 0.03
N ASP A 41 5.05 2.56 0.90
CA ASP A 41 5.49 1.17 1.12
C ASP A 41 4.42 0.32 1.80
N PHE A 42 3.54 0.93 2.61
CA PHE A 42 2.36 0.25 3.13
C PHE A 42 1.39 -0.11 2.01
N ARG A 43 1.18 0.78 1.02
CA ARG A 43 0.34 0.48 -0.14
C ARG A 43 0.89 -0.70 -0.95
N LYS A 44 2.22 -0.76 -1.15
CA LYS A 44 2.85 -1.91 -1.83
C LYS A 44 2.62 -3.22 -1.08
N SER A 45 2.79 -3.18 0.24
CA SER A 45 2.59 -4.35 1.11
C SER A 45 1.14 -4.82 1.07
N PHE A 46 0.19 -3.90 1.22
CA PHE A 46 -1.25 -4.17 1.11
C PHE A 46 -1.61 -4.88 -0.20
N VAL A 47 -1.19 -4.35 -1.35
CA VAL A 47 -1.50 -4.98 -2.65
C VAL A 47 -0.79 -6.33 -2.79
N GLY A 48 0.47 -6.42 -2.37
CA GLY A 48 1.22 -7.67 -2.42
C GLY A 48 0.59 -8.77 -1.58
N ASP A 49 0.09 -8.44 -0.39
CA ASP A 49 -0.53 -9.40 0.54
C ASP A 49 -1.92 -9.84 0.04
N LEU A 50 -2.71 -8.92 -0.53
CA LEU A 50 -3.96 -9.25 -1.21
C LEU A 50 -3.75 -10.26 -2.35
N LEU A 51 -2.73 -10.03 -3.17
CA LEU A 51 -2.39 -10.93 -4.28
C LEU A 51 -1.90 -12.30 -3.79
N GLU A 52 -1.21 -12.36 -2.65
CA GLU A 52 -0.79 -13.64 -2.06
C GLU A 52 -1.99 -14.42 -1.52
N ALA A 53 -2.95 -13.73 -0.89
CA ALA A 53 -4.11 -14.35 -0.25
C ALA A 53 -5.19 -14.78 -1.24
N VAL A 54 -5.65 -13.88 -2.10
CA VAL A 54 -6.80 -14.10 -3.00
C VAL A 54 -6.35 -14.57 -4.38
N GLY A 55 -5.22 -14.05 -4.83
CA GLY A 55 -4.65 -14.37 -6.12
C GLY A 55 -5.29 -13.71 -7.33
N ASP A 56 -6.36 -12.95 -7.12
CA ASP A 56 -7.09 -12.19 -8.14
C ASP A 56 -6.55 -10.76 -8.26
N LEU A 57 -6.05 -10.42 -9.46
CA LEU A 57 -5.53 -9.10 -9.78
C LEU A 57 -6.64 -8.03 -9.84
N SER A 58 -7.83 -8.37 -10.32
CA SER A 58 -8.97 -7.47 -10.45
C SER A 58 -9.47 -7.03 -9.08
N VAL A 59 -9.63 -7.97 -8.15
CA VAL A 59 -10.01 -7.68 -6.76
C VAL A 59 -8.97 -6.78 -6.09
N ALA A 60 -7.68 -7.11 -6.24
CA ALA A 60 -6.60 -6.29 -5.69
C ALA A 60 -6.58 -4.88 -6.30
N GLN A 61 -6.88 -4.72 -7.59
CA GLN A 61 -6.95 -3.44 -8.29
C GLN A 61 -8.09 -2.56 -7.77
N GLN A 62 -9.29 -3.14 -7.62
CA GLN A 62 -10.47 -2.43 -7.11
C GLN A 62 -10.25 -1.96 -5.66
N LEU A 63 -9.69 -2.81 -4.80
CA LEU A 63 -9.39 -2.46 -3.41
C LEU A 63 -8.26 -1.42 -3.30
N ALA A 64 -7.31 -1.42 -4.22
CA ALA A 64 -6.28 -0.39 -4.30
C ALA A 64 -6.79 0.93 -4.89
N GLY A 65 -8.00 0.96 -5.48
CA GLY A 65 -8.53 2.14 -6.16
C GLY A 65 -7.72 2.52 -7.40
N HIS A 66 -7.17 1.54 -8.12
CA HIS A 66 -6.50 1.79 -9.40
C HIS A 66 -7.55 1.74 -10.52
N ALA A 67 -7.76 2.87 -11.21
CA ALA A 67 -8.83 3.04 -12.18
C ALA A 67 -8.68 2.09 -13.38
N ASP A 68 -7.62 2.24 -14.20
CA ASP A 68 -7.66 1.66 -15.55
C ASP A 68 -6.42 0.87 -16.00
N ASP A 69 -5.24 1.07 -15.40
CA ASP A 69 -4.02 0.34 -15.80
C ASP A 69 -3.72 -0.84 -14.84
N PRO A 70 -3.95 -2.10 -15.26
CA PRO A 70 -3.58 -3.28 -14.47
C PRO A 70 -2.08 -3.35 -14.20
N GLY A 71 -1.26 -2.70 -15.04
CA GLY A 71 0.19 -2.58 -14.84
C GLY A 71 0.56 -1.92 -13.51
N THR A 72 -0.24 -0.96 -13.02
CA THR A 72 0.00 -0.32 -11.71
C THR A 72 -0.12 -1.28 -10.54
N THR A 73 -1.05 -2.25 -10.61
CA THR A 73 -1.27 -3.28 -9.58
C THR A 73 -0.29 -4.44 -9.77
N ALA A 74 -0.05 -4.86 -11.02
CA ALA A 74 0.79 -6.01 -11.35
C ALA A 74 2.24 -5.86 -10.89
N ARG A 75 2.77 -4.62 -10.85
CA ARG A 75 4.12 -4.32 -10.32
C ARG A 75 4.34 -4.79 -8.87
N TYR A 76 3.27 -4.98 -8.09
CA TYR A 76 3.36 -5.45 -6.71
C TYR A 76 3.19 -6.97 -6.57
N ASN A 77 2.94 -7.70 -7.67
CA ASN A 77 2.77 -9.14 -7.62
C ASN A 77 4.13 -9.84 -7.39
N ARG A 78 4.33 -10.35 -6.17
CA ARG A 78 5.58 -11.02 -5.74
C ARG A 78 5.56 -12.55 -5.92
N ARG A 79 4.46 -13.12 -6.45
CA ARG A 79 4.26 -14.59 -6.49
C ARG A 79 5.12 -15.32 -7.51
N GLY A 80 5.52 -14.63 -8.59
CA GLY A 80 6.43 -15.14 -9.63
C GLY A 80 6.10 -16.55 -10.12
N GLU A 81 7.14 -17.35 -10.32
CA GLU A 81 7.03 -18.74 -10.83
C GLU A 81 6.28 -19.68 -9.88
N ARG A 82 6.26 -19.40 -8.57
CA ARG A 82 5.52 -20.22 -7.60
C ARG A 82 4.02 -20.21 -7.88
N ALA A 83 3.45 -19.06 -8.25
CA ALA A 83 2.04 -18.98 -8.62
C ALA A 83 1.75 -19.81 -9.88
N LYS A 84 2.63 -19.77 -10.89
CA LYS A 84 2.46 -20.56 -12.12
C LYS A 84 2.46 -22.06 -11.82
N ARG A 85 3.44 -22.54 -11.05
CA ARG A 85 3.51 -23.95 -10.64
C ARG A 85 2.27 -24.41 -9.89
N LYS A 86 1.79 -23.59 -8.94
CA LYS A 86 0.55 -23.87 -8.21
C LYS A 86 -0.65 -23.95 -9.16
N ALA A 87 -0.77 -23.00 -10.09
CA ALA A 87 -1.86 -22.98 -11.07
C ALA A 87 -1.82 -24.22 -11.99
N THR A 88 -0.64 -24.60 -12.48
CA THR A 88 -0.47 -25.81 -13.30
C THR A 88 -0.88 -27.08 -12.56
N GLY A 89 -0.61 -27.18 -11.26
CA GLY A 89 -1.02 -28.32 -10.44
C GLY A 89 -2.54 -28.50 -10.28
N HIS A 90 -3.35 -27.50 -10.67
CA HIS A 90 -4.81 -27.58 -10.68
C HIS A 90 -5.39 -27.93 -12.05
N LEU A 91 -4.56 -28.09 -13.09
CA LEU A 91 -5.01 -28.49 -14.41
C LEU A 91 -5.27 -30.00 -14.44
N CYS A 92 -6.47 -30.39 -14.84
CA CYS A 92 -6.74 -31.77 -15.24
C CYS A 92 -6.22 -31.94 -16.68
N VAL A 93 -5.16 -32.72 -16.85
CA VAL A 93 -4.58 -33.03 -18.17
C VAL A 93 -5.13 -34.40 -18.60
N PRO A 94 -5.72 -34.54 -19.79
CA PRO A 94 -6.27 -35.80 -20.30
C PRO A 94 -5.21 -36.87 -20.56
#